data_AF-A0A943P0H1-F1
#
_entry.id   AF-A0A943P0H1-F1
#
_cell.length_a   1.000
_cell.length_b   1.000
_cell.length_c   1.000
_cell.angle_alpha   90.00
_cell.angle_beta   90.00
_cell.angle_gamma   90.00
#
_symmetry.space_group_name_H-M   'P 1'
#
loop_
_entity.id
_entity.type
_entity.pdbx_description
1 polymer ?
#
loop_
_entity_poly.entity_id
_entity_poly.type
_entity_poly.pdbx_seq_one_letter_code
_entity_poly.pdbx_strand_id
1 'polypeptide(L)'
;METQVMKDESMNLNCPACSRLADQIKEANCDPHRQYMPMLKALIKLEQQGMIELFAGDCPLEDAPAVLDAERHYTVCHYLRCRSCGAVYFMGACIRGMPVYRRVEDMTKENLDIRLWGRYGTYYL
;
A
#
# COMPACT_ATOMS: atom_id res chain seq x y z
N MET A 1 24.16 21.54 20.54
CA MET A 1 23.30 21.82 19.38
C MET A 1 22.29 20.70 19.29
N GLU A 2 21.13 20.91 19.91
CA GLU A 2 20.00 19.99 19.85
C GLU A 2 19.29 20.21 18.51
N THR A 3 19.10 19.16 17.73
CA THR A 3 18.19 19.20 16.58
C THR A 3 17.03 18.28 16.90
N GLN A 4 15.90 18.92 17.19
CA GLN A 4 14.63 18.31 17.54
C GLN A 4 14.10 17.47 16.37
N VAL A 5 14.07 16.15 16.54
CA VAL A 5 13.23 15.25 15.73
C VAL A 5 11.88 15.17 16.43
N MET A 6 11.03 16.18 16.24
CA MET A 6 9.64 16.16 16.72
C MET A 6 8.71 16.75 15.66
N LYS A 7 8.49 16.02 14.56
CA LYS A 7 7.36 16.21 13.64
C LYS A 7 7.10 14.91 12.88
N ASP A 8 6.36 13.95 13.45
CA ASP A 8 5.79 12.87 12.61
C ASP A 8 4.54 12.17 13.17
N GLU A 9 4.38 12.08 14.50
CA GLU A 9 3.21 11.35 15.05
C GLU A 9 1.90 12.16 15.01
N SER A 10 1.96 13.50 15.12
CA SER A 10 0.76 14.34 15.26
C SER A 10 0.07 14.74 13.95
N MET A 11 0.74 14.63 12.79
CA MET A 11 0.09 14.90 11.48
C MET A 11 -0.71 13.71 10.94
N ASN A 12 -0.53 12.52 11.51
CA ASN A 12 -1.17 11.29 11.03
C ASN A 12 -2.63 11.13 11.50
N LEU A 13 -3.02 11.69 12.64
CA LEU A 13 -4.40 11.52 13.14
C LEU A 13 -5.45 12.32 12.35
N ASN A 14 -5.05 13.38 11.65
CA ASN A 14 -5.99 14.28 10.95
C ASN A 14 -5.89 14.23 9.42
N CYS A 15 -5.12 13.31 8.84
CA CYS A 15 -5.04 13.19 7.38
C CYS A 15 -6.28 12.46 6.83
N PRO A 16 -7.14 13.11 6.00
CA PRO A 16 -8.40 12.51 5.55
C PRO A 16 -8.21 11.25 4.69
N ALA A 17 -7.12 11.18 3.90
CA ALA A 17 -6.79 10.00 3.12
C ALA A 17 -6.40 8.83 4.04
N CYS A 18 -5.60 9.10 5.07
CA CYS A 18 -5.13 8.10 6.02
C CYS A 18 -6.21 7.58 6.94
N SER A 19 -7.13 8.43 7.42
CA SER A 19 -8.26 7.99 8.24
C SER A 19 -9.16 7.02 7.45
N ARG A 20 -9.49 7.38 6.21
CA ARG A 20 -10.27 6.52 5.31
C ARG A 20 -9.57 5.20 5.02
N LEU A 21 -8.26 5.22 4.75
CA LEU A 21 -7.48 3.99 4.53
C LEU A 21 -7.41 3.13 5.79
N ALA A 22 -7.27 3.73 6.97
CA ALA A 22 -7.25 3.00 8.23
C ALA A 22 -8.57 2.25 8.48
N ASP A 23 -9.71 2.91 8.24
CA ASP A 23 -11.03 2.28 8.37
C ASP A 23 -11.20 1.13 7.37
N GLN A 24 -10.81 1.35 6.11
CA GLN A 24 -10.87 0.32 5.08
C GLN A 24 -9.95 -0.87 5.39
N ILE A 25 -8.74 -0.62 5.93
CA ILE A 25 -7.81 -1.70 6.32
C ILE A 25 -8.41 -2.51 7.46
N LYS A 26 -9.04 -1.84 8.43
CA LYS A 26 -9.73 -2.52 9.54
C LYS A 26 -10.86 -3.42 9.03
N GLU A 27 -11.68 -2.92 8.11
CA GLU A 27 -12.74 -3.70 7.47
C GLU A 27 -12.17 -4.86 6.62
N ALA A 28 -11.12 -4.60 5.84
CA ALA A 28 -10.48 -5.59 5.01
C ALA A 28 -9.91 -6.76 5.82
N ASN A 29 -9.38 -6.48 7.01
CA ASN A 29 -8.86 -7.52 7.90
C ASN A 29 -9.96 -8.41 8.53
N CYS A 30 -11.25 -8.04 8.46
CA CYS A 30 -12.35 -8.89 8.92
C CYS A 30 -12.66 -10.03 7.93
N ASP A 31 -12.48 -9.80 6.62
CA ASP A 31 -12.60 -10.82 5.57
C ASP A 31 -11.62 -10.52 4.41
N PRO A 32 -10.33 -10.87 4.59
CA PRO A 32 -9.27 -10.44 3.67
C PRO A 32 -9.47 -10.86 2.22
N HIS A 33 -10.05 -12.03 1.99
CA HIS A 33 -10.28 -12.56 0.66
C HIS A 33 -11.41 -11.80 -0.06
N ARG A 34 -12.56 -11.59 0.60
CA ARG A 34 -13.67 -10.84 -0.02
C ARG A 34 -13.33 -9.36 -0.22
N GLN A 35 -12.42 -8.83 0.58
CA GLN A 35 -12.10 -7.40 0.60
C GLN A 35 -10.94 -7.00 -0.32
N TYR A 36 -10.26 -7.95 -0.97
CA TYR A 36 -9.16 -7.63 -1.89
C TYR A 36 -9.59 -6.74 -3.05
N MET A 37 -10.60 -7.16 -3.82
CA MET A 37 -11.09 -6.39 -4.95
C MET A 37 -11.71 -5.03 -4.54
N PRO A 38 -12.56 -4.95 -3.49
CA PRO A 38 -13.01 -3.67 -2.96
C PRO A 38 -11.89 -2.72 -2.55
N MET A 39 -10.88 -3.22 -1.83
CA MET A 39 -9.73 -2.42 -1.41
C MET A 39 -8.92 -1.95 -2.62
N LEU A 40 -8.63 -2.83 -3.57
CA LEU A 40 -7.88 -2.47 -4.79
C LEU A 40 -8.57 -1.34 -5.56
N LYS A 41 -9.89 -1.45 -5.76
CA LYS A 41 -10.69 -0.39 -6.41
C LYS A 41 -10.64 0.93 -5.65
N ALA A 42 -10.65 0.88 -4.31
CA ALA A 42 -10.51 2.07 -3.49
C ALA A 42 -9.14 2.72 -3.66
N LEU A 43 -8.06 1.94 -3.67
CA LEU A 43 -6.70 2.44 -3.89
C LEU A 43 -6.53 3.07 -5.27
N ILE A 44 -7.00 2.42 -6.34
CA ILE A 44 -6.98 2.97 -7.70
C ILE A 44 -7.67 4.34 -7.73
N LYS A 45 -8.85 4.46 -7.12
CA LYS A 45 -9.58 5.73 -7.05
C LYS A 45 -8.80 6.80 -6.29
N LEU A 46 -8.17 6.47 -5.18
CA LEU A 46 -7.36 7.42 -4.40
C LEU A 46 -6.11 7.86 -5.17
N GLU A 47 -5.49 6.95 -5.94
CA GLU A 47 -4.34 7.25 -6.80
C GLU A 47 -4.73 8.18 -7.95
N GLN A 48 -5.83 7.87 -8.66
CA GLN A 48 -6.39 8.71 -9.72
C GLN A 48 -6.79 10.11 -9.21
N GLN A 49 -7.22 10.22 -7.96
CA GLN A 49 -7.50 11.49 -7.29
C GLN A 49 -6.24 12.22 -6.80
N GLY A 50 -5.05 11.64 -6.97
CA GLY A 50 -3.79 12.20 -6.51
C GLY A 50 -3.64 12.27 -4.98
N MET A 51 -4.45 11.54 -4.22
CA MET A 51 -4.36 11.52 -2.76
C MET A 51 -3.26 10.57 -2.27
N ILE A 52 -3.05 9.49 -2.99
CA ILE A 52 -1.94 8.55 -2.78
C ILE A 52 -1.15 8.39 -4.07
N GLU A 53 -0.02 7.70 -3.96
CA GLU A 53 0.76 7.24 -5.09
C GLU A 53 1.23 5.81 -4.86
N LEU A 54 1.38 5.04 -5.94
CA LEU A 54 2.22 3.86 -5.93
C LEU A 54 3.67 4.27 -5.65
N PHE A 55 4.12 3.99 -4.43
CA PHE A 55 5.48 4.25 -4.00
C PHE A 55 6.43 3.17 -4.51
N ALA A 56 6.09 1.91 -4.30
CA ALA A 56 6.82 0.76 -4.83
C ALA A 56 5.84 -0.40 -5.04
N GLY A 57 6.00 -1.20 -6.09
CA GLY A 57 5.14 -2.36 -6.29
C GLY A 57 5.57 -3.26 -7.44
N ASP A 58 4.89 -4.39 -7.51
CA ASP A 58 5.13 -5.43 -8.51
C ASP A 58 4.59 -5.06 -9.90
N CYS A 59 3.49 -4.30 -9.93
CA CYS A 59 2.83 -3.80 -11.14
C CYS A 59 2.08 -2.49 -10.81
N PRO A 60 1.53 -1.79 -11.82
CA PRO A 60 0.49 -0.78 -11.60
C PRO A 60 -0.72 -1.40 -10.89
N LEU A 61 -1.44 -0.61 -10.08
CA LEU A 61 -2.61 -1.11 -9.35
C LEU A 61 -3.69 -1.68 -10.28
N GLU A 62 -3.93 -1.03 -11.43
CA GLU A 62 -4.93 -1.46 -12.40
C GLU A 62 -4.61 -2.82 -13.04
N ASP A 63 -3.34 -3.21 -13.08
CA ASP A 63 -2.87 -4.45 -13.69
C ASP A 63 -2.89 -5.64 -12.72
N ALA A 64 -3.02 -5.39 -11.41
CA ALA A 64 -2.96 -6.42 -10.38
C ALA A 64 -3.90 -7.63 -10.62
N PRO A 65 -5.16 -7.46 -11.06
CA PRO A 65 -6.03 -8.59 -11.36
C PRO A 65 -5.49 -9.46 -12.49
N ALA A 66 -5.02 -8.85 -13.57
CA ALA A 66 -4.50 -9.59 -14.72
C ALA A 66 -3.20 -10.33 -14.38
N VAL A 67 -2.36 -9.72 -13.52
CA VAL A 67 -1.12 -10.35 -13.03
C VAL A 67 -1.42 -11.56 -12.14
N LEU A 68 -2.41 -11.44 -11.25
CA LEU A 68 -2.86 -12.56 -10.41
C LEU A 68 -3.46 -13.69 -11.25
N ASP A 69 -4.34 -13.37 -12.20
CA ASP A 69 -4.98 -14.36 -13.09
C ASP A 69 -3.96 -15.10 -13.97
N ALA A 70 -2.85 -14.44 -14.33
CA ALA A 70 -1.79 -15.07 -15.11
C ALA A 70 -0.97 -16.10 -14.31
N GLU A 71 -1.05 -16.08 -12.98
CA GLU A 71 -0.35 -16.98 -12.05
C GLU A 71 1.17 -17.14 -12.29
N ARG A 72 1.81 -16.17 -12.95
CA ARG A 72 3.26 -16.19 -13.23
C ARG A 72 4.10 -15.93 -11.99
N HIS A 73 3.55 -15.14 -11.07
CA HIS A 73 4.12 -14.84 -9.77
C HIS A 73 3.12 -15.22 -8.68
N TYR A 74 3.61 -15.81 -7.59
CA TYR A 74 2.74 -16.26 -6.50
C TYR A 74 2.13 -15.09 -5.71
N THR A 75 2.77 -13.94 -5.72
CA THR A 75 2.37 -12.77 -4.94
C THR A 75 2.34 -11.52 -5.81
N VAL A 76 1.43 -10.61 -5.49
CA VAL A 76 1.41 -9.24 -6.02
C VAL A 76 1.33 -8.28 -4.85
N CYS A 77 2.34 -7.42 -4.73
CA CYS A 77 2.57 -6.54 -3.60
C CYS A 77 2.66 -5.07 -4.04
N HIS A 78 2.10 -4.18 -3.24
CA HIS A 78 2.12 -2.74 -3.44
C HIS A 78 2.36 -2.00 -2.13
N TYR A 79 3.18 -0.96 -2.21
CA TYR A 79 3.41 0.05 -1.19
C TYR A 79 2.86 1.37 -1.70
N LEU A 80 1.92 1.94 -0.94
CA LEU A 80 1.17 3.13 -1.30
C LEU A 80 1.57 4.25 -0.34
N ARG A 81 2.02 5.39 -0.87
CA ARG A 81 2.37 6.55 -0.04
C ARG A 81 1.28 7.61 -0.12
N CYS A 82 0.82 8.07 1.03
CA CYS A 82 -0.06 9.23 1.13
C CYS A 82 0.71 10.47 0.69
N ARG A 83 0.21 11.20 -0.31
CA ARG A 83 0.87 12.43 -0.78
C ARG A 83 0.81 13.58 0.23
N SER A 84 -0.16 13.55 1.15
CA SER A 84 -0.38 14.62 2.12
C SER A 84 0.51 14.52 3.37
N CYS A 85 0.72 13.32 3.92
CA CYS A 85 1.48 13.14 5.16
C CYS A 85 2.66 12.16 5.04
N GLY A 86 2.86 11.53 3.89
CA GLY A 86 3.97 10.60 3.67
C GLY A 86 3.79 9.20 4.27
N ALA A 87 2.70 8.93 5.00
CA ALA A 87 2.41 7.60 5.54
C ALA A 87 2.36 6.54 4.44
N VAL A 88 2.97 5.37 4.70
CA VAL A 88 3.02 4.25 3.75
C VAL A 88 2.12 3.11 4.20
N TYR A 89 1.43 2.52 3.24
CA TYR A 89 0.54 1.37 3.42
C TYR A 89 0.98 0.24 2.51
N PHE A 90 0.88 -0.99 3.01
CA PHE A 90 1.17 -2.21 2.27
C PHE A 90 -0.12 -2.96 1.97
N MET A 91 -0.26 -3.37 0.71
CA MET A 91 -1.24 -4.34 0.25
C MET A 91 -0.50 -5.47 -0.47
N GLY A 92 -0.75 -6.72 -0.07
CA GLY A 92 -0.24 -7.89 -0.80
C GLY A 92 -1.34 -8.92 -0.99
N ALA A 93 -1.37 -9.58 -2.15
CA ALA A 93 -2.14 -10.79 -2.37
C ALA A 93 -1.21 -11.94 -2.73
N CYS A 94 -1.59 -13.15 -2.32
CA CYS A 94 -0.97 -14.39 -2.72
C CYS A 94 -2.04 -15.27 -3.34
N ILE A 95 -1.80 -15.87 -4.52
CA ILE A 95 -2.77 -16.75 -5.18
C ILE A 95 -3.09 -18.02 -4.35
N ARG A 96 -2.26 -18.33 -3.35
CA ARG A 96 -2.42 -19.47 -2.41
C ARG A 96 -2.63 -19.04 -0.96
N GLY A 97 -2.72 -17.74 -0.67
CA GLY A 97 -2.63 -17.23 0.69
C GLY A 97 -3.62 -16.12 0.99
N MET A 98 -3.63 -15.71 2.24
CA MET A 98 -4.49 -14.62 2.71
C MET A 98 -3.90 -13.27 2.27
N PRO A 99 -4.69 -12.39 1.64
CA PRO A 99 -4.27 -11.02 1.39
C PRO A 99 -3.90 -10.30 2.69
N VAL A 100 -2.92 -9.40 2.62
CA VAL A 100 -2.39 -8.65 3.76
C VAL A 100 -2.58 -7.16 3.50
N TYR A 101 -3.16 -6.47 4.49
CA TYR A 101 -3.34 -5.02 4.47
C TYR A 101 -2.83 -4.44 5.78
N ARG A 102 -1.90 -3.50 5.71
CA ARG A 102 -1.38 -2.83 6.92
C ARG A 102 -0.77 -1.49 6.62
N ARG A 103 -0.67 -0.67 7.66
CA ARG A 103 0.26 0.46 7.67
C ARG A 103 1.70 -0.06 7.79
N VAL A 104 2.63 0.62 7.14
CA VAL A 104 4.06 0.38 7.32
C VAL A 104 4.58 1.35 8.37
N GLU A 105 5.08 0.81 9.47
CA GLU A 105 5.65 1.59 10.57
C GLU A 105 7.10 1.98 10.31
N ASP A 106 7.84 1.14 9.57
CA ASP A 106 9.27 1.33 9.31
C ASP A 106 9.65 0.78 7.94
N MET A 107 9.85 1.68 6.98
CA MET A 107 10.21 1.33 5.60
C MET A 107 11.57 0.65 5.48
N THR A 108 12.49 0.86 6.43
CA THR A 108 13.83 0.26 6.38
C THR A 108 13.80 -1.26 6.56
N LYS A 109 12.70 -1.79 7.15
CA LYS A 109 12.48 -3.22 7.39
C LYS A 109 11.74 -3.94 6.26
N GLU A 110 11.20 -3.20 5.29
CA GLU A 110 10.41 -3.79 4.21
C GLU A 110 11.26 -4.51 3.16
N ASN A 111 12.57 -4.21 3.07
CA ASN A 111 13.53 -4.84 2.14
C ASN A 111 12.92 -5.08 0.74
N LEU A 112 12.64 -3.98 0.05
CA LEU A 112 11.84 -3.96 -1.19
C LEU A 112 12.45 -4.84 -2.29
N ASP A 113 13.78 -4.94 -2.38
CA ASP A 113 14.46 -5.76 -3.39
C ASP A 113 14.21 -7.28 -3.22
N ILE A 114 13.81 -7.72 -2.02
CA ILE A 114 13.45 -9.12 -1.77
C ILE A 114 11.94 -9.31 -1.90
N ARG A 115 11.14 -8.33 -1.43
CA ARG A 115 9.69 -8.47 -1.36
C ARG A 115 8.97 -8.23 -2.68
N LEU A 116 9.56 -7.44 -3.57
CA LEU A 116 9.00 -7.08 -4.85
C LEU A 116 9.82 -7.75 -5.96
N TRP A 117 9.11 -8.39 -6.88
CA TRP A 117 9.70 -8.88 -8.13
C TRP A 117 9.58 -7.83 -9.24
N GLY A 118 8.62 -6.89 -9.12
CA GLY A 118 8.52 -5.73 -10.01
C GLY A 118 9.24 -4.50 -9.48
N ARG A 119 9.34 -3.48 -10.34
CA ARG A 119 9.95 -2.18 -10.03
C ARG A 119 9.06 -1.02 -10.48
N TYR A 120 7.79 -1.06 -10.09
CA TYR A 120 6.83 0.01 -10.38
C TYR A 120 6.70 0.98 -9.21
N GLY A 121 6.41 2.24 -9.52
CA GLY A 121 6.19 3.29 -8.51
C GLY A 121 7.35 4.28 -8.39
N THR A 122 7.10 5.35 -7.63
CA THR A 122 8.00 6.51 -7.57
C THR A 122 9.32 6.29 -6.84
N TYR A 123 9.48 5.17 -6.13
CA TYR A 123 10.75 4.78 -5.50
C TYR A 123 11.83 4.38 -6.52
N TYR A 124 11.43 3.96 -7.73
CA TYR A 124 12.34 3.48 -8.77
C TYR A 124 12.62 4.50 -9.88
N LEU A 125 12.09 5.72 -9.75
CA LEU A 125 12.23 6.81 -10.73
C LEU A 125 13.40 7.74 -10.41
#